data_AF-A0A1I3ANG7-F1
#
_entry.id   AF-A0A1I3ANG7-F1
#
_cell.length_a   1.000
_cell.length_b   1.000
_cell.length_c   1.000
_cell.angle_alpha   90.00
_cell.angle_beta   90.00
_cell.angle_gamma   90.00
#
_symmetry.space_group_name_H-M   'P 1'
#
loop_
_entity.id
_entity.type
_entity.pdbx_description
1 polymer ?
#
loop_
_entity_poly.entity_id
_entity_poly.type
_entity_poly.pdbx_seq_one_letter_code
_entity_poly.pdbx_strand_id
1 'polypeptide(L)' 'MPSIYQLKPAFQRLLRPAVRALAQRGVTANAVTLLAAGLSVAVGTCIAAWPGEAWPLLLCLCFSSCAWR' A
#
# COMPACT_ATOMS: atom_id res chain seq x y z
N MET A 1 -12.95 -8.25 28.48
CA MET A 1 -13.60 -7.23 27.63
C MET A 1 -12.53 -6.60 26.76
N PRO A 2 -12.49 -6.84 25.44
CA PRO A 2 -11.54 -6.17 24.57
C PRO A 2 -11.92 -4.69 24.49
N SER A 3 -11.18 -3.84 25.20
CA SER A 3 -11.37 -2.39 25.10
C SER A 3 -10.58 -1.87 23.89
N ILE A 4 -11.03 -0.76 23.31
CA ILE A 4 -10.39 -0.10 22.16
C ILE A 4 -8.89 0.15 22.37
N TYR A 5 -8.45 0.26 23.63
CA TYR A 5 -7.04 0.39 24.01
C TYR A 5 -6.16 -0.81 23.65
N GLN A 6 -6.73 -2.00 23.45
CA GLN A 6 -5.99 -3.18 23.03
C GLN A 6 -5.87 -3.30 21.50
N LEU A 7 -6.72 -2.60 20.75
CA LEU A 7 -6.68 -2.61 19.28
C LEU A 7 -5.48 -1.84 18.74
N LYS A 8 -5.17 -0.70 19.37
CA LYS A 8 -4.01 0.14 19.03
C LYS A 8 -2.66 -0.61 19.12
N PRO A 9 -2.30 -1.32 20.21
CA PRO A 9 -1.06 -2.07 20.28
C PRO A 9 -1.04 -3.27 19.34
N ALA A 10 -2.17 -3.93 19.07
CA ALA A 10 -2.24 -5.04 18.11
C ALA A 10 -1.93 -4.57 16.68
N PHE A 11 -2.55 -3.48 16.24
CA PHE A 11 -2.25 -2.85 14.94
C PHE A 11 -0.80 -2.39 14.85
N GLN A 12 -0.28 -1.76 15.90
CA GLN A 12 1.12 -1.36 15.93
C GLN A 12 2.07 -2.57 15.89
N ARG A 13 1.72 -3.70 16.51
CA ARG A 13 2.55 -4.91 16.48
C ARG A 13 2.64 -5.50 15.07
N LEU A 14 1.59 -5.34 14.27
CA LEU A 14 1.54 -5.79 12.87
C LEU A 14 2.35 -4.88 11.94
N LEU A 15 2.28 -3.55 12.14
CA LEU A 15 2.97 -2.55 11.30
C LEU A 15 4.46 -2.37 11.65
N ARG A 16 4.84 -2.51 12.93
CA ARG A 16 6.21 -2.31 13.41
C ARG A 16 7.30 -3.07 12.63
N PRO A 17 7.17 -4.38 12.32
CA PRO A 17 8.22 -5.08 11.57
C PRO A 17 8.39 -4.53 10.15
N ALA A 18 7.30 -4.23 9.44
CA ALA A 18 7.34 -3.66 8.10
C ALA A 18 7.97 -2.25 8.11
N VAL A 19 7.52 -1.38 9.02
CA VAL A 19 8.06 -0.02 9.19
C VAL A 19 9.53 -0.05 9.60
N ARG A 20 9.95 -0.99 10.47
CA ARG A 20 11.37 -1.16 10.84
C ARG A 20 12.22 -1.61 9.66
N ALA A 21 11.75 -2.54 8.84
CA ALA A 21 12.47 -3.00 7.65
C ALA A 21 12.63 -1.87 6.59
N LEU A 22 11.60 -1.03 6.44
CA LEU A 22 11.64 0.17 5.60
C LEU A 22 12.60 1.24 6.16
N ALA A 23 12.51 1.51 7.47
CA ALA A 23 13.37 2.48 8.14
C ALA A 23 14.85 2.06 8.14
N GLN A 24 15.15 0.76 8.28
CA GLN A 24 16.52 0.23 8.16
C GLN A 24 17.11 0.40 6.76
N ARG A 25 16.28 0.49 5.72
CA ARG A 25 16.70 0.82 4.35
C ARG A 25 16.78 2.33 4.09
N GLY A 26 16.61 3.18 5.12
CA GLY A 26 16.62 4.63 4.98
C GLY A 26 15.37 5.20 4.30
N VAL A 27 14.33 4.38 4.08
CA VAL A 27 13.08 4.82 3.44
C VAL A 27 12.26 5.60 4.47
N THR A 28 12.01 6.88 4.20
CA THR A 28 11.18 7.73 5.06
C THR A 28 9.70 7.43 4.87
N ALA A 29 8.87 7.68 5.89
CA ALA A 29 7.42 7.49 5.79
C ALA A 29 6.82 8.31 4.63
N ASN A 30 7.31 9.53 4.41
CA ASN A 30 6.86 10.40 3.33
C ASN A 30 7.17 9.81 1.94
N ALA A 31 8.32 9.13 1.79
CA ALA A 31 8.67 8.45 0.54
C ALA A 31 7.69 7.30 0.23
N VAL A 32 7.27 6.53 1.25
CA VAL A 32 6.27 5.48 1.07
C VAL A 32 4.92 6.09 0.64
N THR A 33 4.50 7.18 1.28
CA THR A 33 3.25 7.87 0.93
C THR A 33 3.28 8.42 -0.50
N LEU A 34 4.39 9.07 -0.90
CA LEU A 34 4.53 9.62 -2.24
C LEU A 34 4.63 8.52 -3.31
N LEU A 35 5.33 7.42 -3.03
CA LEU A 35 5.36 6.26 -3.93
C LEU A 35 3.97 5.65 -4.08
N ALA A 36 3.25 5.43 -2.98
CA ALA A 36 1.89 4.91 -3.02
C ALA A 36 0.93 5.84 -3.79
N ALA A 37 1.04 7.15 -3.57
CA ALA A 37 0.25 8.15 -4.29
C ALA A 37 0.59 8.15 -5.80
N GLY A 38 1.87 8.15 -6.15
CA GLY A 38 2.34 8.11 -7.54
C GLY A 38 1.88 6.84 -8.26
N LEU A 39 1.98 5.69 -7.60
CA LEU A 39 1.52 4.41 -8.14
C LEU A 39 -0.01 4.39 -8.32
N SER A 40 -0.78 4.95 -7.38
CA SER A 40 -2.23 5.07 -7.49
C SER A 40 -2.65 5.90 -8.72
N VAL A 41 -1.99 7.05 -8.93
CA VAL A 41 -2.22 7.90 -10.10
C VAL A 41 -1.79 7.19 -11.39
N ALA A 42 -0.65 6.49 -11.39
CA ALA A 42 -0.18 5.73 -12.55
C ALA A 42 -1.16 4.61 -12.95
N VAL A 43 -1.71 3.88 -11.98
CA VAL A 43 -2.73 2.85 -12.25
C VAL A 43 -4.01 3.49 -12.78
N GLY A 44 -4.48 4.57 -12.16
CA GLY A 44 -5.68 5.28 -12.63
C GLY A 44 -5.53 5.84 -14.05
N THR A 45 -4.36 6.38 -14.40
CA THR A 45 -4.07 6.88 -15.75
C THR A 45 -3.96 5.77 -16.78
N CYS A 46 -3.36 4.63 -16.44
CA CYS A 46 -3.39 3.43 -17.30
C CYS A 46 -4.81 2.95 -17.59
N ILE A 47 -5.69 2.92 -16.59
CA ILE A 47 -7.10 2.55 -16.77
C ILE A 47 -7.83 3.56 -17.66
N ALA A 48 -7.58 4.87 -17.46
CA ALA A 48 -8.20 5.92 -18.26
C ALA A 48 -7.72 5.94 -19.72
N ALA A 49 -6.48 5.53 -20.00
CA ALA A 49 -5.90 5.51 -21.34
C ALA A 49 -6.43 4.37 -22.23
N TRP A 50 -6.86 3.25 -21.63
CA TRP A 50 -7.39 2.08 -22.36
C TRP A 50 -8.75 1.64 -21.81
N PRO A 51 -9.82 2.39 -22.08
CA PRO A 51 -11.15 2.09 -21.54
C PRO A 51 -11.83 0.85 -22.15
N GLY A 52 -11.33 0.33 -23.27
CA GLY A 52 -11.91 -0.83 -23.98
C GLY A 52 -11.26 -2.19 -23.67
N GLU A 53 -10.11 -2.17 -22.99
CA GLU A 53 -9.28 -3.35 -22.79
C GLU A 53 -9.30 -3.74 -21.30
N ALA A 54 -9.53 -5.02 -20.98
CA ALA A 54 -9.63 -5.47 -19.58
C ALA A 54 -8.27 -5.73 -18.89
N TRP A 55 -7.17 -5.78 -19.64
CA TRP A 55 -5.82 -6.03 -19.10
C TRP A 55 -5.31 -5.00 -18.08
N PRO A 56 -5.69 -3.70 -18.10
CA PRO A 56 -5.31 -2.73 -17.05
C PRO A 56 -5.94 -3.05 -15.68
N LEU A 57 -7.04 -3.81 -15.64
CA LEU A 57 -7.63 -4.27 -14.38
C LEU A 57 -6.78 -5.35 -13.70
N LEU A 58 -6.00 -6.12 -14.46
CA LEU A 58 -5.04 -7.09 -13.91
C LEU A 58 -3.89 -6.38 -13.18
N LEU A 59 -3.46 -5.21 -13.65
CA LEU A 59 -2.49 -4.36 -12.95
C LEU A 59 -3.03 -3.89 -11.59
N CYS A 60 -4.33 -3.57 -11.51
CA CYS A 60 -5.00 -3.22 -10.26
C CYS A 60 -5.05 -4.39 -9.25
N LEU A 61 -5.36 -5.60 -9.74
CA LEU A 61 -5.36 -6.84 -8.93
C LEU A 61 -3.94 -7.24 -8.46
N CYS A 62 -2.93 -7.06 -9.32
CA CYS A 62 -1.54 -7.35 -8.98
C CYS A 62 -1.00 -6.36 -7.93
N PHE A 63 -1.38 -5.09 -8.03
CA PHE A 63 -1.05 -4.07 -7.02
C PHE A 63 -1.66 -4.39 -5.65
N SER A 64 -2.93 -4.79 -5.62
CA SER A 64 -3.61 -5.21 -4.39
C SER A 64 -2.94 -6.45 -3.75
N SER A 65 -2.46 -7.37 -4.57
CA SER A 65 -1.77 -8.60 -4.13
C SER A 65 -0.35 -8.36 -3.60
N CYS A 66 0.29 -7.26 -4.01
CA CYS A 66 1.64 -6.88 -3.58
C CYS A 66 1.62 -5.89 -2.40
N ALA A 67 0.55 -5.09 -2.27
CA ALA A 67 0.40 -4.11 -1.18
C ALA A 67 -0.08 -4.71 0.16
N TRP A 68 -0.58 -5.96 0.15
CA TRP A 68 -1.13 -6.63 1.34
C TRP A 68 -0.41 -7.93 1.74
N ARG A 69 0.70 -8.27 1.08
CA ARG A 69 1.62 -9.35 1.47
C ARG A 69 2.89 -8.78 2.08
#